data_AF-A0AAD7JCB5-F1
#
_entry.id   AF-A0AAD7JCB5-F1
#
_cell.length_a   1.000
_cell.length_b   1.000
_cell.length_c   1.000
_cell.angle_alpha   90.00
_cell.angle_beta   90.00
_cell.angle_gamma   90.00
#
_symmetry.space_group_name_H-M   'P 1'
#
loop_
_entity.id
_entity.type
_entity.pdbx_description
1 polymer ?
#
loop_
_entity_poly.entity_id
_entity_poly.type
_entity_poly.pdbx_seq_one_letter_code
_entity_poly.pdbx_strand_id
1 'polypeptide(L)'
;MTIRIIALLNRLPHVSFEEFDRHWGQIHRPLIEALPAVKSGLVRYKQFHVSPDANAALAALGLPVLPHDGMVEWQAERLEDILAVWGCEEMDKTIVPDEKKFFERSSVQVMAGDWE
;
A
#
# COMPACT_ATOMS: atom_id res chain seq x y z
N MET A 1 -20.49 -3.12 -8.70
CA MET A 1 -20.10 -2.53 -7.40
C MET A 1 -18.63 -2.82 -7.29
N THR A 2 -17.83 -1.78 -7.13
CA THR A 2 -16.38 -1.93 -7.22
C THR A 2 -15.85 -2.09 -5.81
N ILE A 3 -15.12 -3.15 -5.52
CA ILE A 3 -14.51 -3.34 -4.21
C ILE A 3 -13.20 -2.56 -4.15
N ARG A 4 -13.02 -1.81 -3.07
CA ARG A 4 -11.73 -1.23 -2.68
C ARG A 4 -11.26 -1.83 -1.38
N ILE A 5 -9.95 -2.05 -1.28
CA ILE A 5 -9.27 -2.36 -0.04
C ILE A 5 -8.20 -1.30 0.19
N ILE A 6 -8.34 -0.59 1.30
CA ILE A 6 -7.32 0.29 1.83
C ILE A 6 -6.40 -0.54 2.73
N ALA A 7 -5.08 -0.44 2.55
CA ALA A 7 -4.09 -0.98 3.48
C ALA A 7 -3.17 0.12 4.00
N LEU A 8 -3.04 0.22 5.31
CA LEU A 8 -2.22 1.20 6.02
C LEU A 8 -0.88 0.56 6.36
N LEU A 9 0.22 1.22 6.00
CA LEU A 9 1.58 0.70 6.07
C LEU A 9 2.39 1.42 7.14
N ASN A 10 3.21 0.66 7.88
CA ASN A 10 4.21 1.20 8.79
C ASN A 10 5.59 0.73 8.37
N ARG A 11 6.53 1.66 8.19
CA ARG A 11 7.91 1.33 7.84
C ARG A 11 8.58 0.53 8.96
N LEU A 12 9.64 -0.20 8.62
CA LEU A 12 10.45 -0.87 9.63
C LEU A 12 11.10 0.16 10.58
N PRO A 13 11.28 -0.14 11.88
CA PRO A 13 11.82 0.84 12.84
C PRO A 13 13.20 1.41 12.50
N HIS A 14 14.00 0.67 11.73
CA HIS A 14 15.36 1.06 11.32
C HIS A 14 15.43 1.69 9.92
N VAL A 15 14.32 1.74 9.19
CA VAL A 15 14.23 2.35 7.84
C VAL A 15 13.69 3.76 8.00
N SER A 16 14.37 4.78 7.48
CA SER A 16 13.87 6.16 7.54
C SER A 16 12.61 6.35 6.69
N PHE A 17 11.84 7.41 6.96
CA PHE A 17 10.66 7.73 6.15
C PHE A 17 11.02 7.96 4.67
N GLU A 18 12.10 8.70 4.40
CA GLU A 18 12.55 8.98 3.03
C GLU A 18 12.97 7.70 2.29
N GLU A 19 13.68 6.78 2.96
CA GLU A 19 14.04 5.49 2.38
C GLU A 19 12.81 4.62 2.10
N PHE A 20 11.86 4.58 3.03
CA PHE A 20 10.58 3.89 2.85
C PHE A 20 9.83 4.44 1.64
N ASP A 21 9.61 5.76 1.60
CA ASP A 21 8.83 6.43 0.58
C ASP A 21 9.42 6.23 -0.82
N ARG A 22 10.75 6.43 -0.92
CA ARG A 22 11.50 6.26 -2.16
C ARG A 22 11.50 4.80 -2.63
N HIS A 23 11.81 3.84 -1.76
CA HIS A 23 11.82 2.42 -2.14
C HIS A 23 10.42 1.98 -2.56
N TRP A 24 9.40 2.35 -1.80
CA TRP A 24 8.01 1.98 -2.07
C TRP A 24 7.50 2.54 -3.40
N GLY A 25 7.77 3.81 -3.70
CA GLY A 25 7.31 4.46 -4.92
C GLY A 25 8.12 4.12 -6.17
N GLN A 26 9.43 3.91 -6.04
CA GLN A 26 10.34 3.78 -7.19
C GLN A 26 10.78 2.34 -7.48
N ILE A 27 10.85 1.49 -6.46
CA ILE A 27 11.33 0.10 -6.61
C ILE A 27 10.16 -0.87 -6.49
N HIS A 28 9.37 -0.75 -5.43
CA HIS A 28 8.29 -1.68 -5.15
C HIS A 28 7.12 -1.54 -6.13
N ARG A 29 6.68 -0.30 -6.41
CA ARG A 29 5.55 -0.04 -7.32
C ARG A 29 5.72 -0.69 -8.71
N PRO A 30 6.86 -0.58 -9.42
CA PRO A 30 7.06 -1.30 -10.68
C PRO A 30 6.91 -2.82 -10.58
N LEU A 31 7.27 -3.43 -9.45
CA LEU A 31 7.11 -4.87 -9.24
C LEU A 31 5.62 -5.24 -9.17
N ILE A 32 4.81 -4.43 -8.47
CA ILE A 32 3.35 -4.62 -8.42
C ILE A 32 2.71 -4.37 -9.79
N GLU A 33 3.10 -3.30 -10.49
CA GLU A 33 2.59 -2.96 -11.83
C GLU A 33 2.90 -4.04 -12.88
N ALA A 34 3.95 -4.85 -12.66
CA ALA A 34 4.30 -5.96 -13.53
C ALA A 34 3.40 -7.20 -13.36
N LEU A 35 2.65 -7.31 -12.26
CA LEU A 35 1.76 -8.45 -12.01
C LEU A 35 0.65 -8.51 -13.09
N PRO A 36 0.32 -9.69 -13.66
CA PRO A 36 -0.59 -9.80 -14.79
C PRO A 36 -1.96 -9.12 -14.59
N ALA A 37 -2.57 -9.26 -13.42
CA ALA A 37 -3.86 -8.65 -13.10
C ALA A 37 -3.78 -7.12 -12.94
N VAL A 38 -2.65 -6.59 -12.47
CA VAL A 38 -2.43 -5.15 -12.34
C VAL A 38 -2.13 -4.54 -13.71
N LYS A 39 -1.23 -5.19 -14.46
CA LYS A 39 -0.84 -4.80 -15.82
C LYS A 39 -2.02 -4.80 -16.79
N SER A 40 -2.96 -5.74 -16.67
CA SER A 40 -4.17 -5.79 -17.50
C SER A 40 -5.25 -4.81 -17.08
N GLY A 41 -5.12 -4.20 -15.89
CA GLY A 41 -6.12 -3.32 -15.30
C GLY A 41 -7.29 -4.05 -14.64
N LEU A 42 -7.24 -5.38 -14.51
CA LEU A 42 -8.22 -6.17 -13.75
C LEU A 42 -8.24 -5.74 -12.27
N VAL A 43 -7.06 -5.49 -11.72
CA VAL A 43 -6.87 -4.92 -10.38
C VAL A 43 -6.12 -3.60 -10.53
N ARG A 44 -6.58 -2.52 -9.90
CA ARG A 44 -5.85 -1.26 -9.82
C ARG A 44 -5.15 -1.15 -8.48
N TYR A 45 -3.93 -0.60 -8.51
CA TYR A 45 -3.10 -0.36 -7.35
C TYR A 45 -2.72 1.12 -7.32
N LYS A 46 -2.99 1.81 -6.21
CA LYS A 46 -2.59 3.21 -6.01
C LYS A 46 -1.92 3.38 -4.67
N GLN A 47 -0.85 4.15 -4.65
CA GLN A 47 -0.15 4.55 -3.42
C GLN A 47 -0.57 5.96 -3.02
N PHE A 48 -0.81 6.14 -1.73
CA PHE A 48 -0.93 7.43 -1.08
C PHE A 48 0.31 7.62 -0.21
N HIS A 49 1.16 8.54 -0.65
CA HIS A 49 2.38 8.92 0.05
C HIS A 49 2.04 9.99 1.09
N VAL A 50 2.43 9.73 2.34
CA VAL A 50 2.23 10.70 3.41
C VAL A 50 3.10 11.93 3.17
N SER A 51 2.54 13.11 3.44
CA SER A 51 3.32 14.35 3.54
C SER A 51 3.57 14.65 5.01
N PRO A 52 4.82 14.53 5.51
CA PRO A 52 5.13 14.84 6.91
C PRO A 52 4.76 16.28 7.29
N ASP A 53 4.99 17.23 6.38
CA ASP A 53 4.68 18.65 6.61
C ASP A 53 3.18 18.90 6.70
N ALA A 54 2.39 18.30 5.80
CA ALA A 54 0.92 18.42 5.85
C ALA A 54 0.35 17.78 7.13
N ASN A 55 0.88 16.60 7.51
CA ASN A 55 0.49 15.94 8.74
C ASN A 55 0.87 16.75 9.99
N ALA A 56 2.06 17.35 10.02
CA ALA A 56 2.47 18.24 11.10
C ALA A 56 1.55 19.47 11.22
N ALA A 57 1.13 20.05 10.09
CA ALA A 57 0.18 21.15 10.07
C ALA A 57 -1.20 20.74 10.62
N LEU A 58 -1.72 19.57 10.24
CA LEU A 58 -2.99 19.04 10.79
C LEU A 58 -2.87 18.75 12.29
N ALA A 59 -1.77 18.18 12.74
CA ALA A 59 -1.51 17.91 14.16
C ALA A 59 -1.42 19.21 14.97
N ALA A 60 -0.83 20.27 14.42
CA ALA A 60 -0.77 21.60 15.06
C ALA A 60 -2.17 22.23 15.24
N LEU A 61 -3.16 21.81 14.45
CA LEU A 61 -4.57 22.19 14.62
C LEU A 61 -5.29 21.31 15.67
N GLY A 62 -4.60 20.37 16.30
CA GLY A 62 -5.18 19.43 17.27
C GLY A 62 -5.99 18.30 16.64
N LEU A 63 -5.90 18.09 15.32
CA LEU A 63 -6.57 16.99 14.64
C LEU A 63 -5.80 15.68 14.88
N PRO A 64 -6.50 14.56 15.14
CA PRO A 64 -5.85 13.27 15.29
C PRO A 64 -5.34 12.78 13.92
N VAL A 65 -4.03 12.79 13.74
CA VAL A 65 -3.37 12.28 12.54
C VAL A 65 -3.11 10.78 12.71
N LEU A 66 -3.38 10.01 11.66
CA LEU A 66 -3.14 8.57 11.66
C LEU A 66 -1.64 8.25 11.76
N PRO A 67 -1.22 7.26 12.56
CA PRO A 67 0.18 6.95 12.81
C PRO A 67 0.76 5.97 11.78
N HIS A 68 0.53 6.23 10.48
CA HIS A 68 0.97 5.37 9.38
C HIS A 68 1.89 6.13 8.42
N ASP A 69 2.85 5.42 7.83
CA ASP A 69 3.83 6.01 6.91
C ASP A 69 3.31 6.01 5.45
N GLY A 70 2.27 5.23 5.14
CA GLY A 70 1.68 5.19 3.80
C GLY A 70 0.34 4.46 3.76
N MET A 71 -0.38 4.61 2.66
CA MET A 71 -1.64 3.90 2.42
C MET A 71 -1.70 3.41 0.98
N VAL A 72 -2.17 2.19 0.77
CA VAL A 72 -2.43 1.65 -0.57
C VAL A 72 -3.92 1.45 -0.78
N GLU A 73 -4.39 1.73 -1.99
CA GLU A 73 -5.72 1.33 -2.45
C GLU A 73 -5.57 0.23 -3.50
N TRP A 74 -6.16 -0.93 -3.21
CA TRP A 74 -6.45 -1.98 -4.19
C TRP A 74 -7.89 -1.85 -4.65
N GLN A 75 -8.14 -1.90 -5.94
CA GLN A 75 -9.50 -1.76 -6.50
C GLN A 75 -9.75 -2.82 -7.58
N ALA A 76 -10.90 -3.49 -7.52
CA ALA A 76 -11.36 -4.41 -8.55
C ALA A 76 -12.89 -4.50 -8.56
N GLU A 77 -13.48 -5.06 -9.63
CA GLU A 77 -14.92 -5.32 -9.68
C GLU A 77 -15.34 -6.46 -8.74
N ARG A 78 -14.41 -7.37 -8.41
CA ARG A 78 -14.66 -8.49 -7.51
C ARG A 78 -13.55 -8.60 -6.47
N LEU A 79 -13.92 -8.89 -5.23
CA LEU A 79 -12.94 -9.12 -4.15
C LEU A 79 -11.99 -10.27 -4.50
N GLU A 80 -12.52 -11.32 -5.13
CA GLU A 80 -11.74 -12.49 -5.53
C GLU A 80 -10.56 -12.14 -6.46
N ASP A 81 -10.68 -11.10 -7.29
CA ASP A 81 -9.59 -10.69 -8.19
C ASP A 81 -8.42 -10.11 -7.40
N ILE A 82 -8.69 -9.35 -6.33
CA ILE A 82 -7.66 -8.84 -5.41
C ILE A 82 -7.03 -9.99 -4.63
N LEU A 83 -7.85 -10.89 -4.09
CA LEU A 83 -7.36 -12.05 -3.33
C LEU A 83 -6.51 -12.99 -4.18
N ALA A 84 -6.84 -13.15 -5.47
CA ALA A 84 -6.04 -13.93 -6.41
C ALA A 84 -4.64 -13.32 -6.63
N VAL A 85 -4.53 -11.99 -6.67
CA VAL A 85 -3.21 -11.31 -6.73
C VAL A 85 -2.41 -11.59 -5.46
N TRP A 86 -3.03 -11.47 -4.29
CA TRP A 86 -2.33 -11.70 -3.02
C TRP A 86 -1.90 -13.14 -2.81
N GLY A 87 -2.59 -14.10 -3.44
CA GLY A 87 -2.27 -15.53 -3.39
C GLY A 87 -1.44 -16.05 -4.56
N CYS A 88 -0.97 -15.21 -5.49
CA CYS A 88 -0.20 -15.67 -6.64
C CYS A 88 1.27 -15.97 -6.27
N GLU A 89 1.91 -16.84 -7.06
CA GLU A 89 3.28 -17.27 -6.79
C GLU A 89 4.30 -16.12 -6.91
N GLU A 90 4.06 -15.17 -7.82
CA GLU A 90 4.90 -13.98 -7.97
C GLU A 90 4.87 -13.08 -6.74
N MET A 91 3.75 -13.07 -6.01
CA MET A 91 3.66 -12.36 -4.74
C MET A 91 4.70 -12.93 -3.78
N ASP A 92 4.68 -14.24 -3.53
CA ASP A 92 5.59 -14.94 -2.61
C ASP A 92 7.06 -14.89 -3.04
N LYS A 93 7.34 -15.00 -4.34
CA LYS A 93 8.71 -15.07 -4.86
C LYS A 93 9.38 -13.72 -5.02
N THR A 94 8.62 -12.67 -5.35
CA THR A 94 9.20 -11.39 -5.77
C THR A 94 8.77 -10.24 -4.86
N ILE A 95 7.47 -10.16 -4.56
CA ILE A 95 6.92 -9.02 -3.84
C ILE A 95 7.20 -9.14 -2.34
N VAL A 96 6.83 -10.26 -1.72
CA VAL A 96 7.02 -10.52 -0.28
C VAL A 96 8.48 -10.32 0.18
N PRO A 97 9.51 -10.81 -0.54
CA PRO A 97 10.89 -10.57 -0.17
C PRO A 97 11.30 -9.09 -0.30
N ASP A 98 10.67 -8.34 -1.20
CA ASP A 98 10.91 -6.91 -1.33
C ASP A 98 10.24 -6.10 -0.21
N GLU A 99 8.99 -6.41 0.13
CA GLU A 99 8.25 -5.77 1.24
C GLU A 99 9.01 -5.82 2.57
N LYS A 100 9.63 -6.98 2.86
CA LYS A 100 10.45 -7.21 4.06
C LYS A 100 11.65 -6.28 4.20
N LYS A 101 12.00 -5.51 3.16
CA LYS A 101 13.12 -4.55 3.20
C LYS A 101 12.72 -3.19 3.74
N PHE A 102 11.43 -2.82 3.71
CA PHE A 102 11.03 -1.44 3.97
C PHE A 102 9.82 -1.27 4.90
N PHE A 103 8.93 -2.26 5.05
CA PHE A 103 7.79 -2.15 5.97
C PHE A 103 7.46 -3.43 6.74
N GLU A 104 6.80 -3.26 7.89
CA GLU A 104 6.39 -4.36 8.76
C GLU A 104 5.03 -4.90 8.32
N ARG A 105 5.04 -6.00 7.56
CA ARG A 105 3.83 -6.63 7.03
C ARG A 105 2.83 -7.04 8.09
N SER A 106 3.28 -7.52 9.25
CA SER A 106 2.37 -7.94 10.32
C SER A 106 1.63 -6.77 10.97
N SER A 107 2.09 -5.54 10.75
CA SER A 107 1.46 -4.32 11.26
C SER A 107 0.43 -3.71 10.29
N VAL A 108 0.28 -4.26 9.09
CA VAL A 108 -0.62 -3.72 8.07
C VAL A 108 -2.07 -3.87 8.52
N GLN A 109 -2.79 -2.76 8.52
CA GLN A 109 -4.21 -2.72 8.83
C GLN A 109 -5.01 -2.49 7.55
N VAL A 110 -6.09 -3.23 7.37
CA VAL A 110 -6.90 -3.18 6.14
C VAL A 110 -8.35 -2.80 6.42
N MET A 111 -8.97 -2.12 5.46
CA MET A 111 -10.39 -1.81 5.44
C MET A 111 -10.92 -2.00 4.01
N ALA A 112 -12.08 -2.61 3.85
CA ALA A 112 -12.73 -2.80 2.55
C ALA A 112 -14.01 -1.97 2.44
N GLY A 113 -14.29 -1.40 1.27
CA GLY A 113 -15.45 -0.56 1.01
C GLY A 113 -15.60 -0.16 -0.46
N ASP A 114 -16.51 0.76 -0.74
CA ASP A 114 -16.70 1.43 -2.04
C ASP A 114 -16.99 2.91 -1.80
N TRP A 115 -16.89 3.74 -2.83
CA TRP A 115 -17.36 5.13 -2.79
C TRP A 115 -18.87 5.17 -2.99
N GLU A 116 -19.52 6.21 -2.47
CA GLU A 116 -20.93 6.52 -2.78
C GLU A 116 -21.09 6.96 -4.25
#